data_AF-A0A5C5VRL3-F1
#
_entry.id   AF-A0A5C5VRL3-F1
#
_cell.length_a   1.000
_cell.length_b   1.000
_cell.length_c   1.000
_cell.angle_alpha   90.00
_cell.angle_beta   90.00
_cell.angle_gamma   90.00
#
_symmetry.space_group_name_H-M   'P 1'
#
loop_
_entity.id
_entity.type
_entity.pdbx_description
1 polymer ?
#
loop_
_entity_poly.entity_id
_entity_poly.type
_entity_poly.pdbx_seq_one_letter_code
_entity_poly.pdbx_strand_id
1 'polypeptide(L)'
;MRIMRNAPPARLFGRGIGSTNTASMAASLRLLRLMVLAGAPLAMLGRPAHAQVGQGIAWPRNVEQAIAEAKKTQRPILLLVEGTSGRGGGRGRHLYSHSSVQGRQLAFSDRRVIYAARNFVPVAAQRGDSRYSGLFQQLGIGPHAGYRGVFITPDGAKLGESAALEDPARLAPEIAMAFRSYRAQFYKDELKAKFGDPNATVQETRDVLRKVAQMVVEQADGDVLAILDRPGLPTELRVAAYQALADLGTSAAVERLVEDAAGPDAATARLAGQALASAPVGAAEFLLDRLDDDNAAIRLAAYRAITRICEVPQPKSDNFWTNAKEKRAAEELRRVRGLAEQCMTVWKRDYAPYR
;
A
#
# COMPACT_ATOMS: atom_id res chain seq x y z
N MET A 1 48.98 10.80 -66.84
CA MET A 1 48.31 11.87 -67.61
C MET A 1 48.15 13.07 -66.67
N ARG A 2 48.90 14.16 -66.93
CA ARG A 2 48.75 15.50 -66.29
C ARG A 2 47.36 16.07 -66.65
N ILE A 3 46.71 16.94 -65.87
CA ILE A 3 46.89 18.41 -65.75
C ILE A 3 45.96 18.83 -64.58
N MET A 4 46.41 19.39 -63.44
CA MET A 4 46.88 20.77 -63.12
C MET A 4 45.79 21.85 -62.97
N ARG A 5 45.99 22.71 -61.92
CA ARG A 5 45.47 24.08 -61.63
C ARG A 5 44.25 24.15 -60.69
N ASN A 6 44.17 25.01 -59.65
CA ASN A 6 44.92 26.19 -59.22
C ASN A 6 44.74 26.44 -57.70
N ALA A 7 45.76 27.05 -57.07
CA ALA A 7 45.69 27.88 -55.85
C ALA A 7 46.14 29.33 -56.26
N PRO A 8 46.45 30.33 -55.39
CA PRO A 8 46.17 30.68 -53.96
C PRO A 8 45.69 32.19 -53.91
N PRO A 9 45.97 33.13 -52.94
CA PRO A 9 46.76 33.09 -51.69
C PRO A 9 46.36 33.96 -50.46
N ALA A 10 47.08 33.69 -49.33
CA ALA A 10 47.78 34.61 -48.38
C ALA A 10 46.99 35.68 -47.60
N ARG A 11 47.34 36.17 -46.39
CA ARG A 11 48.33 36.00 -45.27
C ARG A 11 47.79 36.98 -44.16
N LEU A 12 48.07 36.90 -42.86
CA LEU A 12 49.32 37.24 -42.15
C LEU A 12 49.13 37.05 -40.62
N PHE A 13 50.16 36.44 -40.00
CA PHE A 13 50.80 36.72 -38.69
C PHE A 13 50.02 36.95 -37.38
N GLY A 14 50.45 36.18 -36.36
CA GLY A 14 50.45 36.56 -34.95
C GLY A 14 51.16 35.52 -34.07
N ARG A 15 52.37 35.82 -33.61
CA ARG A 15 53.25 35.03 -32.71
C ARG A 15 52.84 35.17 -31.23
N GLY A 16 53.18 34.16 -30.42
CA GLY A 16 53.33 34.26 -28.96
C GLY A 16 53.19 32.87 -28.29
N ILE A 17 54.25 32.08 -28.16
CA ILE A 17 55.13 31.95 -26.98
C ILE A 17 54.37 31.84 -25.66
N GLY A 18 54.46 30.68 -24.99
CA GLY A 18 53.93 30.48 -23.64
C GLY A 18 53.96 29.03 -23.17
N SER A 19 55.16 28.51 -22.93
CA SER A 19 55.39 27.39 -22.01
C SER A 19 54.98 27.82 -20.60
N THR A 20 54.21 27.01 -19.89
CA THR A 20 54.51 26.62 -18.49
C THR A 20 53.52 25.57 -17.99
N ASN A 21 54.10 24.51 -17.46
CA ASN A 21 53.49 23.59 -16.50
C ASN A 21 52.69 24.34 -15.44
N THR A 22 51.54 23.80 -15.03
CA THR A 22 51.21 23.57 -13.61
C THR A 22 49.91 22.79 -13.47
N ALA A 23 50.02 21.65 -12.79
CA ALA A 23 49.05 21.09 -11.86
C ALA A 23 47.58 21.53 -11.97
N SER A 24 46.70 20.60 -12.38
CA SER A 24 45.49 20.21 -11.61
C SER A 24 44.56 19.38 -12.51
N MET A 25 44.84 18.09 -12.64
CA MET A 25 43.85 17.10 -13.10
C MET A 25 43.95 15.80 -12.28
N ALA A 26 44.10 15.98 -10.96
CA ALA A 26 44.03 14.90 -9.98
C ALA A 26 43.29 15.37 -8.70
N ALA A 27 42.22 16.14 -8.86
CA ALA A 27 41.35 16.57 -7.77
C ALA A 27 39.94 16.94 -8.28
N SER A 28 39.23 16.02 -8.93
CA SER A 28 37.78 16.19 -9.21
C SER A 28 36.98 14.87 -9.21
N LEU A 29 37.55 13.79 -8.69
CA LEU A 29 36.88 12.47 -8.59
C LEU A 29 36.79 11.94 -7.14
N ARG A 30 36.91 12.83 -6.15
CA ARG A 30 36.76 12.50 -4.71
C ARG A 30 35.87 13.47 -3.91
N LEU A 31 35.02 14.23 -4.60
CA LEU A 31 34.00 15.10 -4.00
C LEU A 31 32.62 14.90 -4.66
N LEU A 32 32.33 13.65 -5.05
CA LEU A 32 31.01 13.23 -5.56
C LEU A 32 30.61 11.85 -4.99
N ARG A 33 31.02 11.61 -3.74
CA ARG A 33 30.70 10.38 -2.99
C ARG A 33 30.26 10.62 -1.54
N LEU A 34 29.84 11.85 -1.22
CA LEU A 34 29.39 12.24 0.12
C LEU A 34 28.27 13.32 0.07
N MET A 35 27.33 13.18 -0.88
CA MET A 35 26.08 13.95 -0.92
C MET A 35 24.94 13.13 -1.56
N VAL A 36 24.69 11.91 -1.06
CA VAL A 36 23.45 11.15 -1.35
C VAL A 36 22.75 10.73 -0.03
N LEU A 37 23.10 11.35 1.10
CA LEU A 37 22.51 11.13 2.43
C LEU A 37 21.70 12.34 2.92
N ALA A 38 21.04 13.06 2.02
CA ALA A 38 20.12 14.14 2.37
C ALA A 38 18.70 13.76 1.91
N GLY A 39 17.80 13.67 2.88
CA GLY A 39 16.46 13.12 2.77
C GLY A 39 15.65 13.61 1.58
N ALA A 40 15.23 12.66 0.76
CA ALA A 40 13.91 12.76 0.17
C ALA A 40 12.89 12.59 1.31
N PRO A 41 11.89 13.48 1.47
CA PRO A 41 10.86 13.29 2.47
C PRO A 41 10.05 12.04 2.11
N LEU A 42 10.30 10.95 2.82
CA LEU A 42 9.49 9.73 2.88
C LEU A 42 8.12 9.98 3.57
N ALA A 43 7.60 11.21 3.49
CA ALA A 43 6.39 11.67 4.17
C ALA A 43 5.17 11.82 3.23
N MET A 44 5.26 11.35 1.98
CA MET A 44 4.14 11.32 1.02
C MET A 44 3.51 9.93 0.83
N LEU A 45 4.00 8.90 1.54
CA LEU A 45 3.45 7.55 1.56
C LEU A 45 2.86 7.26 2.93
N GLY A 46 1.60 7.64 3.15
CA GLY A 46 0.90 7.33 4.40
C GLY A 46 0.11 8.49 4.97
N ARG A 47 -0.64 9.22 4.13
CA ARG A 47 -1.87 9.81 4.65
C ARG A 47 -2.76 8.61 4.97
N PRO A 48 -3.26 8.42 6.21
CA PRO A 48 -4.09 7.28 6.54
C PRO A 48 -5.21 7.21 5.50
N ALA A 49 -5.38 6.04 4.89
CA ALA A 49 -6.33 5.81 3.80
C ALA A 49 -7.79 6.14 4.16
N HIS A 50 -8.05 6.57 5.40
CA HIS A 50 -9.31 7.10 5.88
C HIS A 50 -9.66 8.49 5.30
N ALA A 51 -8.69 9.28 4.82
CA ALA A 51 -8.94 10.67 4.40
C ALA A 51 -9.44 10.86 2.95
N GLN A 52 -9.56 9.80 2.14
CA GLN A 52 -9.99 9.88 0.73
C GLN A 52 -11.31 9.18 0.42
N VAL A 53 -12.12 8.82 1.44
CA VAL A 53 -13.36 8.07 1.26
C VAL A 53 -14.52 8.89 0.65
N GLY A 54 -14.25 10.09 0.12
CA GLY A 54 -15.28 11.00 -0.42
C GLY A 54 -15.60 10.83 -1.91
N GLN A 55 -14.75 10.16 -2.69
CA GLN A 55 -14.98 9.96 -4.13
C GLN A 55 -15.34 8.49 -4.35
N GLY A 56 -16.53 8.23 -4.90
CA GLY A 56 -16.95 6.87 -5.28
C GLY A 56 -15.97 6.22 -6.27
N ILE A 57 -16.12 4.92 -6.50
CA ILE A 57 -15.21 4.18 -7.39
C ILE A 57 -15.29 4.73 -8.83
N ALA A 58 -14.14 5.11 -9.38
CA ALA A 58 -14.03 5.47 -10.79
C ALA A 58 -14.00 4.20 -11.64
N TRP A 59 -14.85 4.14 -12.67
CA TRP A 59 -15.01 2.98 -13.55
C TRP A 59 -14.52 3.31 -14.97
N PRO A 60 -13.20 3.31 -15.22
CA PRO A 60 -12.68 3.51 -16.57
C PRO A 60 -13.18 2.40 -17.50
N ARG A 61 -13.29 2.69 -18.79
CA ARG A 61 -13.77 1.74 -19.81
C ARG A 61 -12.65 1.13 -20.67
N ASN A 62 -11.40 1.46 -20.37
CA ASN A 62 -10.24 0.92 -21.06
C ASN A 62 -9.73 -0.34 -20.35
N VAL A 63 -10.26 -1.50 -20.74
CA VAL A 63 -9.90 -2.81 -20.17
C VAL A 63 -8.43 -3.15 -20.35
N GLU A 64 -7.84 -2.83 -21.49
CA GLU A 64 -6.42 -3.12 -21.77
C GLU A 64 -5.50 -2.32 -20.84
N GLN A 65 -5.79 -1.03 -20.64
CA GLN A 65 -5.05 -0.19 -19.70
C GLN A 65 -5.19 -0.69 -18.27
N ALA A 66 -6.39 -1.10 -17.85
CA ALA A 66 -6.62 -1.66 -16.53
C ALA A 66 -5.83 -2.97 -16.31
N ILE A 67 -5.76 -3.84 -17.33
CA ILE A 67 -4.93 -5.06 -17.28
C ILE A 67 -3.45 -4.71 -17.18
N ALA A 68 -2.97 -3.75 -17.97
CA ALA A 68 -1.57 -3.31 -17.91
C ALA A 68 -1.22 -2.72 -16.52
N GLU A 69 -2.12 -1.93 -15.94
CA GLU A 69 -1.97 -1.40 -14.59
C GLU A 69 -2.00 -2.50 -13.52
N ALA A 70 -2.93 -3.45 -13.63
CA ALA A 70 -3.03 -4.61 -12.74
C ALA A 70 -1.74 -5.44 -12.76
N LYS A 71 -1.17 -5.70 -13.95
CA LYS A 71 0.12 -6.40 -14.08
C LYS A 71 1.28 -5.59 -13.51
N LYS A 72 1.31 -4.27 -13.75
CA LYS A 72 2.36 -3.40 -13.21
C LYS A 72 2.32 -3.33 -11.68
N THR A 73 1.13 -3.25 -11.10
CA THR A 73 0.92 -3.08 -9.65
C THR A 73 0.71 -4.39 -8.90
N GLN A 74 0.58 -5.50 -9.63
CA GLN A 74 0.26 -6.83 -9.09
C GLN A 74 -1.05 -6.84 -8.29
N ARG A 75 -2.01 -5.98 -8.66
CA ARG A 75 -3.32 -5.85 -8.02
C ARG A 75 -4.38 -6.54 -8.87
N PRO A 76 -5.32 -7.28 -8.26
CA PRO A 76 -6.41 -7.88 -9.00
C PRO A 76 -7.33 -6.82 -9.61
N ILE A 77 -8.10 -7.21 -10.61
CA ILE A 77 -9.04 -6.35 -11.33
C ILE A 77 -10.44 -6.56 -10.74
N LEU A 78 -11.13 -5.45 -10.50
CA LEU A 78 -12.55 -5.41 -10.20
C LEU A 78 -13.28 -4.98 -11.48
N LEU A 79 -13.84 -5.95 -12.20
CA LEU A 79 -14.53 -5.75 -13.47
C LEU A 79 -16.04 -5.60 -13.23
N LEU A 80 -16.58 -4.42 -13.53
CA LEU A 80 -18.03 -4.20 -13.62
C LEU A 80 -18.52 -4.55 -15.02
N VAL A 81 -19.31 -5.61 -15.13
CA VAL A 81 -19.95 -6.01 -16.39
C VAL A 81 -21.29 -5.31 -16.51
N GLU A 82 -21.39 -4.42 -17.49
CA GLU A 82 -22.63 -3.71 -17.80
C GLU A 82 -23.48 -4.53 -18.77
N GLY A 83 -24.79 -4.60 -18.50
CA GLY A 83 -25.74 -5.26 -19.39
C GLY A 83 -25.80 -4.61 -20.79
N THR A 84 -26.31 -5.35 -21.78
CA THR A 84 -26.62 -4.76 -23.08
C THR A 84 -27.76 -3.77 -22.93
N SER A 85 -27.44 -2.47 -22.92
CA SER A 85 -28.41 -1.39 -23.11
C SER A 85 -29.12 -1.66 -24.43
N GLY A 86 -30.32 -2.23 -24.34
CA GLY A 86 -31.02 -2.75 -25.49
C GLY A 86 -31.25 -1.65 -26.52
N ARG A 87 -30.63 -1.79 -27.69
CA ARG A 87 -30.90 -0.97 -28.88
C ARG A 87 -32.24 -1.33 -29.55
N GLY A 88 -33.02 -2.25 -28.96
CA GLY A 88 -34.33 -2.64 -29.46
C GLY A 88 -35.40 -1.67 -28.97
N GLY A 89 -35.91 -0.84 -29.88
CA GLY A 89 -36.96 0.17 -29.66
C GLY A 89 -38.36 -0.36 -29.32
N GLY A 90 -38.45 -1.35 -28.44
CA GLY A 90 -39.72 -1.86 -27.92
C GLY A 90 -40.12 -1.11 -26.64
N ARG A 91 -41.29 -0.46 -26.66
CA ARG A 91 -41.90 0.41 -25.62
C ARG A 91 -42.13 -0.23 -24.24
N GLY A 92 -41.51 -1.36 -23.90
CA GLY A 92 -41.75 -2.12 -22.65
C GLY A 92 -40.66 -2.04 -21.59
N ARG A 93 -39.63 -1.18 -21.73
CA ARG A 93 -38.37 -1.31 -20.96
C ARG A 93 -38.09 -0.21 -19.91
N HIS A 94 -39.11 0.51 -19.46
CA HIS A 94 -38.93 1.63 -18.51
C HIS A 94 -39.21 1.31 -17.04
N LEU A 95 -39.78 0.14 -16.71
CA LEU A 95 -40.22 -0.11 -15.33
C LEU A 95 -39.15 -0.68 -14.37
N TYR A 96 -37.95 -1.04 -14.86
CA TYR A 96 -36.90 -1.68 -14.04
C TYR A 96 -35.50 -1.02 -14.11
N SER A 97 -35.34 0.09 -14.84
CA SER A 97 -34.01 0.65 -15.11
C SER A 97 -33.55 1.77 -14.16
N HIS A 98 -34.46 2.46 -13.47
CA HIS A 98 -34.08 3.63 -12.67
C HIS A 98 -33.69 3.26 -11.22
N SER A 99 -34.45 2.36 -10.58
CA SER A 99 -34.12 1.89 -9.22
C SER A 99 -32.78 1.14 -9.17
N SER A 100 -32.48 0.35 -10.21
CA SER A 100 -31.26 -0.46 -10.26
C SER A 100 -29.99 0.35 -10.52
N VAL A 101 -30.07 1.44 -11.30
CA VAL A 101 -28.92 2.35 -11.50
C VAL A 101 -28.62 3.12 -10.23
N GLN A 102 -29.65 3.66 -9.58
CA GLN A 102 -29.48 4.43 -8.34
C GLN A 102 -28.98 3.54 -7.18
N GLY A 103 -29.56 2.34 -7.01
CA GLY A 103 -29.11 1.38 -6.00
C GLY A 103 -27.63 0.99 -6.14
N ARG A 104 -27.16 0.76 -7.37
CA ARG A 104 -25.73 0.47 -7.64
C ARG A 104 -24.83 1.65 -7.35
N GLN A 105 -25.22 2.86 -7.77
CA GLN A 105 -24.45 4.06 -7.49
C GLN A 105 -24.31 4.31 -5.99
N LEU A 106 -25.36 4.03 -5.21
CA LEU A 106 -25.33 4.06 -3.76
C LEU A 106 -24.38 3.00 -3.20
N ALA A 107 -24.44 1.75 -3.68
CA ALA A 107 -23.58 0.67 -3.20
C ALA A 107 -22.08 0.96 -3.45
N PHE A 108 -21.70 1.44 -4.64
CA PHE A 108 -20.30 1.78 -4.94
C PHE A 108 -19.83 3.11 -4.31
N SER A 109 -20.74 3.87 -3.71
CA SER A 109 -20.42 5.04 -2.89
C SER A 109 -20.37 4.69 -1.39
N ASP A 110 -20.74 3.45 -1.00
CA ASP A 110 -20.63 2.99 0.38
C ASP A 110 -19.15 2.88 0.76
N ARG A 111 -18.79 3.51 1.89
CA ARG A 111 -17.42 3.51 2.43
C ARG A 111 -16.79 2.13 2.57
N ARG A 112 -17.58 1.10 2.86
CA ARG A 112 -17.11 -0.28 3.04
C ARG A 112 -16.71 -0.89 1.70
N VAL A 113 -17.53 -0.65 0.67
CA VAL A 113 -17.26 -1.09 -0.70
C VAL A 113 -16.05 -0.36 -1.27
N ILE A 114 -15.95 0.96 -1.07
CA ILE A 114 -14.77 1.75 -1.46
C ILE A 114 -13.51 1.22 -0.77
N TYR A 115 -13.59 0.97 0.54
CA TYR A 115 -12.46 0.42 1.30
C TYR A 115 -12.02 -0.95 0.80
N ALA A 116 -12.94 -1.87 0.54
CA ALA A 116 -12.63 -3.19 0.00
C ALA A 116 -12.07 -3.11 -1.43
N ALA A 117 -12.66 -2.25 -2.28
CA ALA A 117 -12.29 -2.10 -3.68
C ALA A 117 -10.96 -1.37 -3.89
N ARG A 118 -10.46 -0.62 -2.91
CA ARG A 118 -9.16 0.08 -3.00
C ARG A 118 -7.98 -0.85 -3.26
N ASN A 119 -8.14 -2.15 -3.08
CA ASN A 119 -7.10 -3.14 -3.35
C ASN A 119 -7.13 -3.65 -4.80
N PHE A 120 -8.14 -3.25 -5.59
CA PHE A 120 -8.35 -3.66 -6.97
C PHE A 120 -8.12 -2.51 -7.97
N VAL A 121 -7.78 -2.86 -9.20
CA VAL A 121 -7.87 -1.94 -10.35
C VAL A 121 -9.31 -1.98 -10.87
N PRO A 122 -10.11 -0.93 -10.69
CA PRO A 122 -11.50 -0.92 -11.14
C PRO A 122 -11.59 -0.69 -12.66
N VAL A 123 -12.50 -1.37 -13.32
CA VAL A 123 -12.78 -1.18 -14.75
C VAL A 123 -14.20 -1.62 -15.09
N ALA A 124 -14.85 -0.95 -16.04
CA ALA A 124 -16.14 -1.35 -16.57
C ALA A 124 -16.01 -1.85 -18.01
N ALA A 125 -16.74 -2.92 -18.32
CA ALA A 125 -16.86 -3.43 -19.69
C ALA A 125 -18.33 -3.67 -20.03
N GLN A 126 -18.72 -3.26 -21.24
CA GLN A 126 -20.07 -3.44 -21.73
C GLN A 126 -20.20 -4.78 -22.47
N ARG A 127 -21.21 -5.58 -22.13
CA ARG A 127 -21.38 -6.92 -22.74
C ARG A 127 -21.58 -6.89 -24.26
N GLY A 128 -22.14 -5.81 -24.81
CA GLY A 128 -22.36 -5.66 -26.25
C GLY A 128 -21.10 -5.31 -27.05
N ASP A 129 -19.98 -5.08 -26.38
CA ASP A 129 -18.73 -4.73 -27.03
C ASP A 129 -18.00 -6.00 -27.51
N SER A 130 -17.96 -6.19 -28.84
CA SER A 130 -17.31 -7.34 -29.47
C SER A 130 -15.86 -7.53 -29.04
N ARG A 131 -15.15 -6.45 -28.66
CA ARG A 131 -13.76 -6.48 -28.18
C ARG A 131 -13.57 -7.33 -26.93
N TYR A 132 -14.61 -7.47 -26.11
CA TYR A 132 -14.55 -8.18 -24.83
C TYR A 132 -15.30 -9.52 -24.83
N SER A 133 -15.84 -9.94 -25.99
CA SER A 133 -16.59 -11.19 -26.11
C SER A 133 -15.77 -12.43 -25.68
N GLY A 134 -14.52 -12.53 -26.13
CA GLY A 134 -13.60 -13.60 -25.74
C GLY A 134 -13.28 -13.59 -24.24
N LEU A 135 -13.09 -12.41 -23.65
CA LEU A 135 -12.88 -12.25 -22.21
C LEU A 135 -14.11 -12.74 -21.41
N PHE A 136 -15.32 -12.36 -21.82
CA PHE A 136 -16.54 -12.81 -21.13
C PHE A 136 -16.75 -14.31 -21.25
N GLN A 137 -16.44 -14.91 -22.40
CA GLN A 137 -16.48 -16.36 -22.58
C GLN A 137 -15.48 -17.07 -21.67
N GLN A 138 -14.23 -16.59 -21.61
CA GLN A 138 -13.18 -17.12 -20.73
C GLN A 138 -13.58 -17.05 -19.24
N LEU A 139 -14.26 -15.98 -18.83
CA LEU A 139 -14.74 -15.79 -17.46
C LEU A 139 -16.05 -16.54 -17.16
N GLY A 140 -16.62 -17.25 -18.14
CA GLY A 140 -17.88 -17.98 -18.01
C GLY A 140 -19.11 -17.08 -17.82
N ILE A 141 -19.07 -15.86 -18.36
CA ILE A 141 -20.14 -14.87 -18.19
C ILE A 141 -21.15 -15.03 -19.33
N GLY A 142 -22.32 -15.58 -18.99
CA GLY A 142 -23.34 -15.90 -19.97
C GLY A 142 -23.93 -14.68 -20.73
N PRO A 143 -24.46 -14.89 -21.95
CA PRO A 143 -24.98 -13.83 -22.82
C PRO A 143 -26.26 -13.15 -22.30
N HIS A 144 -26.85 -13.67 -21.22
CA HIS A 144 -28.05 -13.12 -20.57
C HIS A 144 -27.82 -12.68 -19.12
N ALA A 145 -26.58 -12.75 -18.60
CA ALA A 145 -26.25 -12.23 -17.28
C ALA A 145 -26.65 -10.74 -17.11
N GLY A 146 -27.24 -10.39 -15.97
CA GLY A 146 -27.45 -9.00 -15.59
C GLY A 146 -26.13 -8.28 -15.30
N TYR A 147 -26.20 -7.13 -14.63
CA TYR A 147 -25.01 -6.48 -14.08
C TYR A 147 -24.31 -7.42 -13.10
N ARG A 148 -22.99 -7.55 -13.21
CA ARG A 148 -22.17 -8.37 -12.31
C ARG A 148 -20.83 -7.71 -12.02
N GLY A 149 -20.35 -7.87 -10.80
CA GLY A 149 -18.96 -7.60 -10.45
C GLY A 149 -18.17 -8.89 -10.61
N VAL A 150 -17.01 -8.84 -11.27
CA VAL A 150 -16.15 -10.00 -11.47
C VAL A 150 -14.77 -9.65 -10.96
N PHE A 151 -14.21 -10.54 -10.13
CA PHE A 151 -12.89 -10.37 -9.55
C PHE A 151 -11.90 -11.23 -10.33
N ILE A 152 -10.81 -10.64 -10.79
CA ILE A 152 -9.88 -11.30 -11.73
C ILE A 152 -8.44 -11.04 -11.28
N THR A 153 -7.56 -12.04 -11.40
CA THR A 153 -6.12 -11.84 -11.20
C THR A 153 -5.53 -10.96 -12.33
N PRO A 154 -4.32 -10.39 -12.13
CA PRO A 154 -3.63 -9.68 -13.22
C PRO A 154 -3.44 -10.50 -14.51
N ASP A 155 -3.40 -11.83 -14.39
CA ASP A 155 -3.22 -12.75 -15.51
C ASP A 155 -4.54 -13.25 -16.13
N GLY A 156 -5.68 -12.76 -15.64
CA GLY A 156 -6.99 -13.06 -16.22
C GLY A 156 -7.73 -14.24 -15.58
N ALA A 157 -7.20 -14.85 -14.52
CA ALA A 157 -7.89 -15.93 -13.81
C ALA A 157 -9.02 -15.38 -12.93
N LYS A 158 -10.19 -16.03 -12.96
CA LYS A 158 -11.35 -15.60 -12.17
C LYS A 158 -11.17 -15.96 -10.70
N LEU A 159 -11.24 -14.96 -9.83
CA LEU A 159 -11.22 -15.10 -8.37
C LEU A 159 -12.62 -15.30 -7.79
N GLY A 160 -13.64 -14.75 -8.46
CA GLY A 160 -15.04 -14.85 -8.04
C GLY A 160 -15.93 -13.88 -8.81
N GLU A 161 -17.21 -13.83 -8.45
CA GLU A 161 -18.18 -12.88 -8.98
C GLU A 161 -19.23 -12.50 -7.93
N SER A 162 -19.86 -11.35 -8.14
CA SER A 162 -20.95 -10.81 -7.33
C SER A 162 -22.12 -10.41 -8.21
N ALA A 163 -23.31 -10.90 -7.85
CA ALA A 163 -24.58 -10.38 -8.37
C ALA A 163 -25.21 -9.32 -7.44
N ALA A 164 -24.67 -9.13 -6.23
CA ALA A 164 -25.23 -8.28 -5.19
C ALA A 164 -24.78 -6.81 -5.31
N LEU A 165 -24.74 -6.27 -6.53
CA LEU A 165 -24.19 -4.94 -6.82
C LEU A 165 -24.99 -3.77 -6.23
N GLU A 166 -26.19 -4.04 -5.74
CA GLU A 166 -27.10 -3.04 -5.13
C GLU A 166 -27.09 -3.11 -3.60
N ASP A 167 -26.46 -4.13 -3.01
CA ASP A 167 -26.40 -4.34 -1.57
C ASP A 167 -24.95 -4.21 -1.07
N PRO A 168 -24.55 -3.04 -0.56
CA PRO A 168 -23.18 -2.85 -0.08
C PRO A 168 -22.83 -3.74 1.12
N ALA A 169 -23.81 -4.20 1.92
CA ALA A 169 -23.55 -5.10 3.04
C ALA A 169 -23.14 -6.51 2.57
N ARG A 170 -23.54 -6.92 1.36
CA ARG A 170 -23.11 -8.18 0.72
C ARG A 170 -21.92 -8.00 -0.21
N LEU A 171 -21.87 -6.91 -0.96
CA LEU A 171 -20.82 -6.64 -1.93
C LEU A 171 -19.45 -6.44 -1.27
N ALA A 172 -19.37 -5.67 -0.18
CA ALA A 172 -18.08 -5.41 0.50
C ALA A 172 -17.41 -6.69 1.03
N PRO A 173 -18.10 -7.61 1.75
CA PRO A 173 -17.52 -8.90 2.13
C PRO A 173 -17.05 -9.75 0.95
N GLU A 174 -17.80 -9.78 -0.16
CA GLU A 174 -17.45 -10.56 -1.35
C GLU A 174 -16.17 -10.03 -2.02
N ILE A 175 -16.02 -8.70 -2.16
CA ILE A 175 -14.80 -8.05 -2.65
C ILE A 175 -13.61 -8.38 -1.73
N ALA A 176 -13.79 -8.23 -0.42
CA ALA A 176 -12.74 -8.49 0.55
C ALA A 176 -12.31 -9.97 0.53
N MET A 177 -13.27 -10.90 0.49
CA MET A 177 -12.99 -12.33 0.38
C MET A 177 -12.21 -12.67 -0.89
N ALA A 178 -12.57 -12.09 -2.04
CA ALA A 178 -11.83 -12.30 -3.28
C ALA A 178 -10.37 -11.81 -3.17
N PHE A 179 -10.14 -10.66 -2.53
CA PHE A 179 -8.79 -10.16 -2.28
C PHE A 179 -8.00 -11.04 -1.30
N ARG A 180 -8.65 -11.52 -0.23
CA ARG A 180 -8.04 -12.45 0.73
C ARG A 180 -7.59 -13.76 0.06
N SER A 181 -8.42 -14.32 -0.80
CA SER A 181 -8.06 -15.50 -1.60
C SER A 181 -6.89 -15.21 -2.53
N TYR A 182 -6.91 -14.05 -3.21
CA TYR A 182 -5.81 -13.64 -4.08
C TYR A 182 -4.48 -13.51 -3.33
N ARG A 183 -4.44 -12.77 -2.20
CA ARG A 183 -3.19 -12.57 -1.44
C ARG A 183 -2.64 -13.88 -0.86
N ALA A 184 -3.53 -14.78 -0.44
CA ALA A 184 -3.12 -16.09 0.08
C ALA A 184 -2.45 -16.94 -1.01
N GLN A 185 -3.04 -16.96 -2.21
CA GLN A 185 -2.45 -17.66 -3.36
C GLN A 185 -1.14 -16.99 -3.81
N PHE A 186 -1.14 -15.66 -3.90
CA PHE A 186 0.05 -14.88 -4.26
C PHE A 186 1.21 -15.14 -3.30
N TYR A 187 0.94 -15.20 -1.98
CA TYR A 187 1.96 -15.56 -1.00
C TYR A 187 2.56 -16.93 -1.27
N LYS A 188 1.70 -17.94 -1.45
CA LYS A 188 2.09 -19.33 -1.67
C LYS A 188 2.95 -19.48 -2.92
N ASP A 189 2.53 -18.87 -4.02
CA ASP A 189 3.14 -19.09 -5.33
C ASP A 189 4.37 -18.20 -5.55
N GLU A 190 4.33 -16.94 -5.09
CA GLU A 190 5.32 -15.92 -5.48
C GLU A 190 6.27 -15.50 -4.36
N LEU A 191 5.83 -15.53 -3.10
CA LEU A 191 6.59 -14.92 -2.00
C LEU A 191 7.25 -15.96 -1.08
N LYS A 192 6.56 -17.05 -0.75
CA LYS A 192 7.01 -17.99 0.31
C LYS A 192 8.42 -18.51 0.07
N ALA A 193 8.71 -18.96 -1.15
CA ALA A 193 10.03 -19.49 -1.49
C ALA A 193 11.15 -18.44 -1.34
N LYS A 194 10.84 -17.16 -1.61
CA LYS A 194 11.83 -16.07 -1.57
C LYS A 194 12.19 -15.65 -0.15
N PHE A 195 11.30 -15.86 0.83
CA PHE A 195 11.62 -15.64 2.25
C PHE A 195 12.66 -16.64 2.77
N GLY A 196 12.57 -17.90 2.32
CA GLY A 196 13.43 -18.98 2.77
C GLY A 196 14.76 -19.10 2.03
N ASP A 197 14.99 -18.32 0.97
CA ASP A 197 16.21 -18.41 0.18
C ASP A 197 17.39 -17.71 0.89
N PRO A 198 18.41 -18.46 1.36
CA PRO A 198 19.58 -17.88 2.01
C PRO A 198 20.45 -17.06 1.04
N ASN A 199 20.29 -17.25 -0.27
CA ASN A 199 21.04 -16.55 -1.31
C ASN A 199 20.31 -15.34 -1.86
N ALA A 200 19.09 -15.05 -1.38
CA ALA A 200 18.34 -13.88 -1.79
C ALA A 200 19.16 -12.61 -1.53
N THR A 201 19.27 -11.78 -2.56
CA THR A 201 19.93 -10.49 -2.42
C THR A 201 19.13 -9.58 -1.50
N VAL A 202 19.81 -8.54 -0.98
CA VAL A 202 19.17 -7.49 -0.20
C VAL A 202 18.02 -6.83 -0.99
N GLN A 203 18.21 -6.61 -2.28
CA GLN A 203 17.19 -5.99 -3.13
C GLN A 203 15.95 -6.88 -3.28
N GLU A 204 16.13 -8.17 -3.53
CA GLU A 204 15.03 -9.13 -3.66
C GLU A 204 14.25 -9.27 -2.36
N THR A 205 14.95 -9.38 -1.22
CA THR A 205 14.32 -9.44 0.10
C THR A 205 13.51 -8.17 0.38
N ARG A 206 14.06 -7.01 0.05
CA ARG A 206 13.36 -5.72 0.21
C ARG A 206 12.11 -5.63 -0.66
N ASP A 207 12.18 -6.11 -1.90
CA ASP A 207 11.04 -6.10 -2.81
C ASP A 207 9.93 -7.07 -2.37
N VAL A 208 10.30 -8.22 -1.79
CA VAL A 208 9.36 -9.16 -1.15
C VAL A 208 8.67 -8.50 0.04
N LEU A 209 9.42 -7.88 0.96
CA LEU A 209 8.88 -7.16 2.12
C LEU A 209 7.92 -6.03 1.69
N ARG A 210 8.29 -5.26 0.67
CA ARG A 210 7.43 -4.21 0.12
C ARG A 210 6.12 -4.77 -0.46
N LYS A 211 6.18 -5.92 -1.15
CA LYS A 211 4.96 -6.58 -1.66
C LYS A 211 4.06 -7.06 -0.51
N VAL A 212 4.63 -7.62 0.55
CA VAL A 212 3.88 -8.01 1.76
C VAL A 212 3.17 -6.81 2.37
N ALA A 213 3.88 -5.69 2.54
CA ALA A 213 3.33 -4.45 3.06
C ALA A 213 2.18 -3.92 2.17
N GLN A 214 2.40 -3.82 0.86
CA GLN A 214 1.42 -3.27 -0.08
C GLN A 214 0.13 -4.09 -0.20
N MET A 215 0.21 -5.41 -0.11
CA MET A 215 -0.95 -6.30 -0.23
C MET A 215 -1.49 -6.79 1.13
N VAL A 216 -0.85 -6.39 2.23
CA VAL A 216 -1.19 -6.83 3.59
C VAL A 216 -1.30 -8.36 3.65
N VAL A 217 -0.20 -9.03 3.30
CA VAL A 217 -0.12 -10.50 3.23
C VAL A 217 0.08 -11.09 4.64
N GLU A 218 -1.00 -11.20 5.40
CA GLU A 218 -0.98 -11.66 6.81
C GLU A 218 -0.28 -13.01 7.00
N GLN A 219 -0.34 -13.91 6.03
CA GLN A 219 0.33 -15.21 6.08
C GLN A 219 1.87 -15.09 6.13
N ALA A 220 2.43 -13.96 5.72
CA ALA A 220 3.87 -13.72 5.73
C ALA A 220 4.41 -13.24 7.09
N ASP A 221 3.54 -12.97 8.08
CA ASP A 221 3.92 -12.40 9.38
C ASP A 221 5.11 -13.13 10.03
N GLY A 222 5.01 -14.45 10.17
CA GLY A 222 6.09 -15.28 10.72
C GLY A 222 7.40 -15.23 9.92
N ASP A 223 7.33 -15.13 8.60
CA ASP A 223 8.54 -15.03 7.77
C ASP A 223 9.19 -13.65 7.87
N VAL A 224 8.39 -12.58 8.00
CA VAL A 224 8.90 -11.22 8.23
C VAL A 224 9.59 -11.13 9.59
N LEU A 225 9.00 -11.73 10.62
CA LEU A 225 9.63 -11.86 11.95
C LEU A 225 10.97 -12.61 11.86
N ALA A 226 10.99 -13.75 11.14
CA ALA A 226 12.21 -14.52 10.94
C ALA A 226 13.31 -13.75 10.18
N ILE A 227 12.97 -12.77 9.33
CA ILE A 227 13.96 -11.86 8.73
C ILE A 227 14.60 -10.97 9.78
N LEU A 228 13.82 -10.41 10.71
CA LEU A 228 14.34 -9.53 11.76
C LEU A 228 15.29 -10.24 12.71
N ASP A 229 15.11 -11.55 12.89
CA ASP A 229 15.97 -12.39 13.74
C ASP A 229 17.29 -12.79 13.06
N ARG A 230 17.50 -12.42 11.79
CA ARG A 230 18.76 -12.71 11.09
C ARG A 230 19.91 -11.87 11.68
N PRO A 231 21.04 -12.49 12.05
CA PRO A 231 22.18 -11.76 12.57
C PRO A 231 22.74 -10.82 11.50
N GLY A 232 23.07 -9.59 11.89
CA GLY A 232 23.65 -8.61 10.97
C GLY A 232 22.71 -8.10 9.88
N LEU A 233 21.39 -8.20 10.07
CA LEU A 233 20.41 -7.70 9.11
C LEU A 233 20.70 -6.22 8.76
N PRO A 234 20.92 -5.87 7.47
CA PRO A 234 21.13 -4.50 7.04
C PRO A 234 19.99 -3.57 7.49
N THR A 235 20.33 -2.34 7.89
CA THR A 235 19.36 -1.35 8.37
C THR A 235 18.21 -1.13 7.40
N GLU A 236 18.48 -1.12 6.08
CA GLU A 236 17.45 -0.95 5.05
C GLU A 236 16.43 -2.10 5.00
N LEU A 237 16.87 -3.34 5.28
CA LEU A 237 15.96 -4.48 5.40
C LEU A 237 15.18 -4.44 6.71
N ARG A 238 15.82 -4.00 7.80
CA ARG A 238 15.13 -3.80 9.08
C ARG A 238 14.00 -2.77 8.96
N VAL A 239 14.25 -1.64 8.29
CA VAL A 239 13.22 -0.63 8.00
C VAL A 239 12.08 -1.23 7.18
N ALA A 240 12.39 -1.97 6.10
CA ALA A 240 11.37 -2.59 5.26
C ALA A 240 10.56 -3.66 6.01
N ALA A 241 11.21 -4.44 6.87
CA ALA A 241 10.56 -5.49 7.67
C ALA A 241 9.65 -4.88 8.75
N TYR A 242 10.11 -3.85 9.48
CA TYR A 242 9.26 -3.15 10.43
C TYR A 242 8.06 -2.47 9.77
N GLN A 243 8.25 -1.86 8.60
CA GLN A 243 7.12 -1.28 7.87
C GLN A 243 6.13 -2.38 7.42
N ALA A 244 6.62 -3.52 6.93
CA ALA A 244 5.76 -4.65 6.61
C ALA A 244 4.97 -5.14 7.82
N LEU A 245 5.62 -5.35 8.98
CA LEU A 245 4.94 -5.72 10.22
C LEU A 245 3.89 -4.68 10.64
N ALA A 246 4.20 -3.39 10.54
CA ALA A 246 3.24 -2.33 10.86
C ALA A 246 2.01 -2.40 9.94
N ASP A 247 2.20 -2.56 8.63
CA ASP A 247 1.10 -2.68 7.66
C ASP A 247 0.29 -3.96 7.85
N LEU A 248 0.93 -5.07 8.26
CA LEU A 248 0.28 -6.32 8.65
C LEU A 248 -0.54 -6.15 9.93
N GLY A 249 -0.07 -5.38 10.91
CA GLY A 249 -0.79 -5.05 12.13
C GLY A 249 -1.46 -6.25 12.81
N THR A 250 -0.80 -7.41 12.77
CA THR A 250 -1.20 -8.63 13.48
C THR A 250 -0.75 -8.51 14.94
N SER A 251 -1.27 -9.38 15.81
CA SER A 251 -0.86 -9.39 17.22
C SER A 251 0.64 -9.57 17.38
N ALA A 252 1.25 -10.54 16.69
CA ALA A 252 2.68 -10.83 16.78
C ALA A 252 3.55 -9.70 16.19
N ALA A 253 3.13 -9.13 15.06
CA ALA A 253 3.80 -7.96 14.48
C ALA A 253 3.80 -6.76 15.44
N VAL A 254 2.65 -6.46 16.04
CA VAL A 254 2.51 -5.33 16.97
C VAL A 254 3.31 -5.57 18.25
N GLU A 255 3.27 -6.78 18.80
CA GLU A 255 4.05 -7.15 19.99
C GLU A 255 5.56 -6.97 19.74
N ARG A 256 6.07 -7.52 18.63
CA ARG A 256 7.48 -7.36 18.26
C ARG A 256 7.87 -5.89 18.09
N LEU A 257 7.05 -5.09 17.41
CA LEU A 257 7.31 -3.68 17.20
C LEU A 257 7.31 -2.88 18.51
N VAL A 258 6.43 -3.22 19.45
CA VAL A 258 6.38 -2.58 20.78
C VAL A 258 7.63 -2.92 21.60
N GLU A 259 8.02 -4.19 21.63
CA GLU A 259 9.22 -4.65 22.33
C GLU A 259 10.48 -3.99 21.78
N ASP A 260 10.64 -4.01 20.45
CA ASP A 260 11.79 -3.38 19.79
C ASP A 260 11.79 -1.85 19.99
N ALA A 261 10.62 -1.21 20.00
CA ALA A 261 10.46 0.23 20.28
C ALA A 261 10.79 0.61 21.74
N ALA A 262 10.66 -0.33 22.67
CA ALA A 262 11.01 -0.20 24.08
C ALA A 262 12.44 -0.68 24.40
N GLY A 263 13.14 -1.23 23.40
CA GLY A 263 14.47 -1.81 23.54
C GLY A 263 15.57 -0.79 23.83
N PRO A 264 16.73 -1.25 24.36
CA PRO A 264 17.85 -0.38 24.74
C PRO A 264 18.63 0.17 23.53
N ASP A 265 18.57 -0.47 22.37
CA ASP A 265 19.22 0.03 21.15
C ASP A 265 18.41 1.18 20.55
N ALA A 266 18.88 2.40 20.74
CA ALA A 266 18.18 3.62 20.30
C ALA A 266 17.88 3.65 18.80
N ALA A 267 18.74 3.05 17.97
CA ALA A 267 18.53 2.98 16.52
C ALA A 267 17.32 2.08 16.19
N THR A 268 17.30 0.87 16.73
CA THR A 268 16.19 -0.08 16.58
C THR A 268 14.90 0.47 17.18
N ALA A 269 14.97 1.01 18.39
CA ALA A 269 13.82 1.58 19.09
C ALA A 269 13.15 2.69 18.29
N ARG A 270 13.95 3.57 17.68
CA ARG A 270 13.44 4.63 16.81
C ARG A 270 12.75 4.08 15.56
N LEU A 271 13.33 3.09 14.89
CA LEU A 271 12.77 2.51 13.67
C LEU A 271 11.47 1.76 13.94
N ALA A 272 11.46 0.91 14.97
CA ALA A 272 10.28 0.16 15.38
C ALA A 272 9.17 1.10 15.85
N GLY A 273 9.49 2.12 16.65
CA GLY A 273 8.51 3.11 17.09
C GLY A 273 7.91 3.95 15.95
N GLN A 274 8.72 4.30 14.94
CA GLN A 274 8.23 4.98 13.73
C GLN A 274 7.27 4.11 12.92
N ALA A 275 7.61 2.84 12.72
CA ALA A 275 6.75 1.89 12.03
C ALA A 275 5.46 1.61 12.83
N LEU A 276 5.55 1.41 14.13
CA LEU A 276 4.39 1.19 14.99
C LEU A 276 3.42 2.39 14.95
N ALA A 277 3.94 3.61 14.87
CA ALA A 277 3.14 4.82 14.73
C ALA A 277 2.49 4.99 13.34
N SER A 278 2.90 4.21 12.33
CA SER A 278 2.27 4.15 11.00
C SER A 278 1.34 2.95 10.81
N ALA A 279 1.21 2.09 11.82
CA ALA A 279 0.32 0.93 11.81
C ALA A 279 -1.15 1.34 11.59
N PRO A 280 -2.00 0.45 11.04
CA PRO A 280 -3.42 0.74 10.88
C PRO A 280 -4.11 0.83 12.23
N VAL A 281 -5.24 1.54 12.28
CA VAL A 281 -6.06 1.72 13.50
C VAL A 281 -6.32 0.40 14.22
N GLY A 282 -6.56 -0.70 13.49
CA GLY A 282 -6.78 -2.03 14.06
C GLY A 282 -5.66 -2.53 14.98
N ALA A 283 -4.43 -2.06 14.81
CA ALA A 283 -3.32 -2.38 15.71
C ALA A 283 -3.54 -1.85 17.14
N ALA A 284 -4.39 -0.84 17.32
CA ALA A 284 -4.73 -0.33 18.65
C ALA A 284 -5.35 -1.41 19.54
N GLU A 285 -6.02 -2.42 18.97
CA GLU A 285 -6.55 -3.57 19.71
C GLU A 285 -5.49 -4.24 20.58
N PHE A 286 -4.29 -4.47 20.03
CA PHE A 286 -3.20 -5.15 20.71
C PHE A 286 -2.36 -4.20 21.57
N LEU A 287 -2.44 -2.89 21.31
CA LEU A 287 -1.71 -1.86 22.06
C LEU A 287 -2.42 -1.43 23.33
N LEU A 288 -3.75 -1.55 23.39
CA LEU A 288 -4.55 -1.13 24.54
C LEU A 288 -4.10 -1.82 25.82
N ASP A 289 -3.79 -3.12 25.79
CA ASP A 289 -3.32 -3.86 26.96
C ASP A 289 -1.92 -3.41 27.40
N ARG A 290 -1.12 -2.89 26.46
CA ARG A 290 0.24 -2.40 26.74
C ARG A 290 0.29 -1.03 27.40
N LEU A 291 -0.84 -0.32 27.50
CA LEU A 291 -0.91 0.93 28.28
C LEU A 291 -0.77 0.69 29.79
N ASP A 292 -1.04 -0.52 30.27
CA ASP A 292 -0.94 -0.90 31.69
C ASP A 292 0.25 -1.84 31.96
N ASP A 293 1.16 -2.01 31.00
CA ASP A 293 2.36 -2.86 31.13
C ASP A 293 3.26 -2.39 32.28
N ASP A 294 3.92 -3.27 33.02
CA ASP A 294 4.81 -2.86 34.12
C ASP A 294 6.05 -2.09 33.63
N ASN A 295 6.51 -2.37 32.42
CA ASN A 295 7.63 -1.69 31.80
C ASN A 295 7.22 -0.32 31.24
N ALA A 296 7.75 0.74 31.83
CA ALA A 296 7.47 2.12 31.43
C ALA A 296 7.81 2.42 29.95
N ALA A 297 8.84 1.78 29.39
CA ALA A 297 9.21 1.94 28.00
C ALA A 297 8.17 1.33 27.05
N ILE A 298 7.62 0.15 27.40
CA ILE A 298 6.54 -0.51 26.67
C ILE A 298 5.27 0.35 26.72
N ARG A 299 4.87 0.80 27.92
CA ARG A 299 3.71 1.70 28.08
C ARG A 299 3.84 2.95 27.21
N LEU A 300 5.02 3.57 27.20
CA LEU A 300 5.25 4.79 26.43
C LEU A 300 5.27 4.54 24.92
N ALA A 301 5.84 3.42 24.47
CA ALA A 301 5.79 3.00 23.06
C ALA A 301 4.34 2.80 22.60
N ALA A 302 3.53 2.07 23.38
CA ALA A 302 2.12 1.86 23.10
C ALA A 302 1.32 3.17 23.09
N TYR A 303 1.54 4.04 24.07
CA TYR A 303 0.92 5.37 24.13
C TYR A 303 1.22 6.22 22.87
N ARG A 304 2.50 6.30 22.47
CA ARG A 304 2.90 7.06 21.27
C ARG A 304 2.25 6.52 20.01
N ALA A 305 2.19 5.20 19.87
CA ALA A 305 1.55 4.54 18.74
C ALA A 305 0.04 4.80 18.71
N ILE A 306 -0.67 4.53 19.81
CA ILE A 306 -2.12 4.74 19.91
C ILE A 306 -2.49 6.19 19.60
N THR A 307 -1.78 7.15 20.20
CA THR A 307 -2.09 8.57 19.97
C THR A 307 -1.91 8.98 18.53
N ARG A 308 -0.99 8.34 17.79
CA ARG A 308 -0.79 8.58 16.37
C ARG A 308 -1.84 7.90 15.51
N ILE A 309 -2.05 6.59 15.67
CA ILE A 309 -2.92 5.79 14.79
C ILE A 309 -4.41 6.13 15.00
N CYS A 310 -4.81 6.45 16.23
CA CYS A 310 -6.18 6.87 16.57
C CYS A 310 -6.38 8.38 16.46
N GLU A 311 -5.35 9.13 16.00
CA GLU A 311 -5.37 10.59 15.87
C GLU A 311 -5.85 11.30 17.14
N VAL A 312 -5.37 10.86 18.31
CA VAL A 312 -5.80 11.39 19.61
C VAL A 312 -5.44 12.88 19.70
N PRO A 313 -6.40 13.76 20.01
CA PRO A 313 -6.12 15.18 20.11
C PRO A 313 -5.25 15.48 21.34
N GLN A 314 -4.30 16.40 21.13
CA GLN A 314 -3.42 16.96 22.15
C GLN A 314 -2.70 15.90 23.00
N PRO A 315 -1.93 14.97 22.38
CA PRO A 315 -1.16 14.01 23.13
C PRO A 315 -0.09 14.74 23.97
N LYS A 316 0.12 14.28 25.20
CA LYS A 316 1.25 14.70 26.03
C LYS A 316 2.58 14.31 25.40
N SER A 317 3.55 15.21 25.52
CA SER A 317 4.93 15.02 25.07
C SER A 317 5.73 14.14 26.03
N ASP A 318 6.91 13.69 25.61
CA ASP A 318 7.79 12.85 26.43
C ASP A 318 8.14 13.48 27.79
N ASN A 319 8.35 14.80 27.83
CA ASN A 319 8.66 15.52 29.07
C ASN A 319 7.53 15.45 30.11
N PHE A 320 6.28 15.23 29.69
CA PHE A 320 5.18 14.99 30.64
C PHE A 320 5.44 13.71 31.43
N TRP A 321 5.86 12.62 30.79
CA TRP A 321 6.02 11.32 31.44
C TRP A 321 7.17 11.29 32.44
N THR A 322 8.22 12.08 32.21
CA THR A 322 9.34 12.23 33.16
C THR A 322 8.95 13.00 34.42
N ASN A 323 7.99 13.93 34.32
CA ASN A 323 7.68 14.89 35.40
C ASN A 323 6.29 14.70 36.03
N ALA A 324 5.42 13.92 35.39
CA ALA A 324 4.06 13.74 35.84
C ALA A 324 4.02 12.91 37.12
N LYS A 325 3.21 13.38 38.09
CA LYS A 325 2.81 12.53 39.22
C LYS A 325 2.03 11.34 38.67
N GLU A 326 2.19 10.18 39.32
CA GLU A 326 1.54 8.92 38.96
C GLU A 326 0.04 9.07 38.67
N LYS A 327 -0.69 9.79 39.53
CA LYS A 327 -2.12 10.08 39.32
C LYS A 327 -2.41 10.76 37.98
N ARG A 328 -1.60 11.76 37.57
CA ARG A 328 -1.78 12.48 36.30
C ARG A 328 -1.42 11.62 35.11
N ALA A 329 -0.36 10.81 35.23
CA ALA A 329 0.01 9.84 34.20
C ALA A 329 -1.12 8.82 33.99
N ALA A 330 -1.69 8.28 35.07
CA ALA A 330 -2.81 7.35 35.02
C ALA A 330 -4.12 7.99 34.48
N GLU A 331 -4.38 9.27 34.76
CA GLU A 331 -5.49 10.02 34.15
C GLU A 331 -5.32 10.15 32.63
N GLU A 332 -4.10 10.46 32.16
CA GLU A 332 -3.83 10.56 30.73
C GLU A 332 -3.94 9.20 30.01
N LEU A 333 -3.40 8.13 30.60
CA LEU A 333 -3.53 6.78 30.03
C LEU A 333 -5.00 6.35 29.93
N ARG A 334 -5.82 6.60 30.96
CA ARG A 334 -7.27 6.35 30.93
C ARG A 334 -7.99 7.17 29.85
N ARG A 335 -7.62 8.44 29.67
CA ARG A 335 -8.17 9.29 28.61
C ARG A 335 -7.86 8.74 27.22
N VAL A 336 -6.60 8.37 26.97
CA VAL A 336 -6.17 7.79 25.68
C VAL A 336 -6.83 6.46 25.41
N ARG A 337 -6.94 5.58 26.42
CA ARG A 337 -7.67 4.30 26.33
C ARG A 337 -9.10 4.52 25.84
N GLY A 338 -9.87 5.39 26.50
CA GLY A 338 -11.27 5.64 26.12
C GLY A 338 -11.44 6.18 24.70
N LEU A 339 -10.53 7.05 24.23
CA LEU A 339 -10.55 7.56 22.86
C LEU A 339 -10.17 6.49 21.83
N ALA A 340 -9.19 5.65 22.15
CA ALA A 340 -8.78 4.54 21.30
C ALA A 340 -9.89 3.49 21.18
N GLU A 341 -10.60 3.16 22.26
CA GLU A 341 -11.75 2.25 22.25
C GLU A 341 -12.90 2.77 21.35
N GLN A 342 -13.17 4.08 21.37
CA GLN A 342 -14.14 4.70 20.46
C GLN A 342 -13.69 4.59 18.99
N CYS A 343 -12.42 4.90 18.72
CA CYS A 343 -11.82 4.76 17.39
C CYS A 343 -11.93 3.31 16.88
N MET A 344 -11.59 2.35 17.74
CA MET A 344 -11.68 0.92 17.47
C MET A 344 -13.10 0.44 17.22
N THR A 345 -14.09 0.98 17.93
CA THR A 345 -15.51 0.64 17.71
C THR A 345 -15.94 1.01 16.29
N VAL A 346 -15.57 2.21 15.83
CA VAL A 346 -15.81 2.65 14.44
C VAL A 346 -15.07 1.75 13.46
N TRP A 347 -13.80 1.45 13.73
CA TRP A 347 -12.97 0.64 12.84
C TRP A 347 -13.46 -0.81 12.70
N LYS A 348 -13.83 -1.45 13.82
CA LYS A 348 -14.39 -2.82 13.83
C LYS A 348 -15.69 -2.91 13.07
N ARG A 349 -16.56 -1.91 13.18
CA ARG A 349 -17.84 -1.86 12.46
C ARG A 349 -17.65 -1.65 10.96
N ASP A 350 -16.75 -0.74 10.58
CA ASP A 350 -16.72 -0.20 9.22
C ASP A 350 -15.62 -0.78 8.32
N TYR A 351 -14.54 -1.32 8.88
CA TYR A 351 -13.34 -1.68 8.12
C TYR A 351 -12.79 -3.07 8.42
N ALA A 352 -12.79 -3.52 9.68
CA ALA A 352 -12.17 -4.79 10.08
C ALA A 352 -12.62 -6.01 9.26
N PRO A 353 -13.92 -6.19 8.91
CA PRO A 353 -14.37 -7.34 8.12
C PRO A 353 -13.82 -7.36 6.68
N TYR A 354 -13.34 -6.21 6.20
CA TYR A 354 -12.96 -5.96 4.81
C TYR A 354 -11.45 -5.83 4.59
N ARG A 355 -10.67 -6.05 5.66
CA ARG A 355 -9.22 -6.06 5.59
C ARG A 355 -8.68 -7.33 4.95
#